data_AF-A0A2E3ZLW6-F1
#
_entry.id   AF-A0A2E3ZLW6-F1
#
_cell.length_a   1.000
_cell.length_b   1.000
_cell.length_c   1.000
_cell.angle_alpha   90.00
_cell.angle_beta   90.00
_cell.angle_gamma   90.00
#
_symmetry.space_group_name_H-M   'P 1'
#
loop_
_entity.id
_entity.type
_entity.pdbx_description
1 polymer ?
#
loop_
_entity_poly.entity_id
_entity_poly.type
_entity_poly.pdbx_seq_one_letter_code
_entity_poly.pdbx_strand_id
1 'polypeptide(L)'
;MNSPKTGGNKLGRGLSALLGDNSREFSINDNKSGKNTPQKGLSTVPVEFLIPSSLQPRQIFGQEEIESLAASIKKNGILQPILVRSSNTSDEFFEIIAGERRWRGAQVAGLHEVPVIVRDFSDEEVLQVALIENIQRANLNPIEEALGYRRLINEFKHTQDSLSDVVGKSRSHIANILRLLSLPESIQNNLKMRDISAGHARTLIGVPNAEDIVKEIINKKLNVRQTEILVKKFKSHVGGKKIDISQKDSDTLALEKSLSDALGLNVLIGFNGKGGKLTINYESLDQLDDIISRLTR
;
A
#
# COMPACT_ATOMS: atom_id res chain seq x y z
N MET A 1 40.00 -11.40 15.44
CA MET A 1 38.71 -12.13 15.57
C MET A 1 37.59 -11.11 15.48
N ASN A 2 36.89 -11.05 14.34
CA ASN A 2 35.66 -10.27 14.20
C ASN A 2 34.79 -10.98 13.16
N SER A 3 33.78 -11.71 13.64
CA SER A 3 32.79 -12.40 12.80
C SER A 3 31.76 -11.38 12.28
N PRO A 4 31.31 -11.50 11.02
CA PRO A 4 30.31 -10.59 10.47
C PRO A 4 28.89 -11.00 10.88
N LYS A 5 28.06 -10.00 11.20
CA LYS A 5 26.64 -10.14 11.50
C LYS A 5 25.88 -10.63 10.27
N THR A 6 25.23 -11.79 10.39
CA THR A 6 24.37 -12.38 9.36
C THR A 6 23.08 -11.58 9.19
N GLY A 7 22.79 -11.18 7.95
CA GLY A 7 21.58 -10.47 7.55
C GLY A 7 20.33 -11.33 7.74
N GLY A 8 19.39 -10.83 8.54
CA GLY A 8 18.20 -11.56 8.97
C GLY A 8 17.23 -11.95 7.85
N ASN A 9 16.70 -13.17 8.00
CA ASN A 9 15.56 -13.76 7.29
C ASN A 9 14.37 -12.79 7.18
N LYS A 10 14.20 -12.16 6.02
CA LYS A 10 13.00 -11.38 5.66
C LYS A 10 11.85 -12.23 5.07
N LEU A 11 12.12 -13.50 4.74
CA LEU A 11 11.13 -14.43 4.17
C LEU A 11 10.38 -15.27 5.20
N GLY A 12 10.82 -15.27 6.47
CA GLY A 12 10.26 -16.15 7.50
C GLY A 12 9.05 -15.61 8.25
N ARG A 13 8.87 -14.29 8.34
CA ARG A 13 7.89 -13.70 9.28
C ARG A 13 6.44 -13.78 8.79
N GLY A 14 6.19 -13.48 7.52
CA GLY A 14 4.84 -13.48 6.96
C GLY A 14 4.25 -14.88 6.79
N LEU A 15 5.07 -15.84 6.39
CA LEU A 15 4.68 -17.25 6.30
C LEU A 15 4.38 -17.84 7.68
N SER A 16 5.24 -17.59 8.68
CA SER A 16 5.05 -18.15 10.03
C SER A 16 3.76 -17.66 10.71
N ALA A 17 3.31 -16.44 10.41
CA ALA A 17 2.04 -15.90 10.93
C ALA A 17 0.81 -16.57 10.30
N LEU A 18 0.91 -17.04 9.05
CA LEU A 18 -0.15 -17.80 8.37
C LEU A 18 -0.20 -19.27 8.78
N LEU A 19 0.91 -19.83 9.28
CA LEU A 19 1.12 -21.27 9.35
C LEU A 19 0.99 -21.90 10.74
N GLY A 20 0.75 -21.10 11.78
CA GLY A 20 0.65 -21.61 13.15
C GLY A 20 1.99 -22.15 13.69
N ASP A 21 2.04 -22.33 15.00
CA ASP A 21 3.23 -22.56 15.84
C ASP A 21 3.91 -23.94 15.67
N ASN A 22 4.14 -24.39 14.43
CA ASN A 22 4.85 -25.65 14.11
C ASN A 22 6.30 -25.43 13.68
N SER A 23 6.87 -24.23 13.89
CA SER A 23 8.27 -23.92 13.57
C SER A 23 9.31 -24.56 14.52
N ARG A 24 8.90 -25.46 15.42
CA ARG A 24 9.81 -26.11 16.39
C ARG A 24 10.28 -27.51 16.03
N GLU A 25 9.84 -28.09 14.92
CA GLU A 25 10.31 -29.42 14.48
C GLU A 25 11.27 -29.30 13.29
N PHE A 26 12.44 -28.71 13.54
CA PHE A 26 13.59 -28.82 12.62
C PHE A 26 14.69 -29.61 13.31
N SER A 27 14.45 -30.91 13.51
CA SER A 27 15.50 -31.88 13.82
C SER A 27 15.68 -32.79 12.60
N ILE A 28 16.87 -32.71 12.01
CA ILE A 28 17.31 -33.57 10.91
C ILE A 28 17.42 -34.99 11.48
N ASN A 29 16.50 -35.87 11.10
CA ASN A 29 16.68 -37.31 11.27
C ASN A 29 16.79 -37.94 9.88
N ASP A 30 18.03 -38.26 9.50
CA ASP A 30 18.32 -39.28 8.51
C ASP A 30 17.68 -40.58 8.95
N ASN A 31 16.72 -41.09 8.17
CA ASN A 31 16.40 -42.51 8.19
C ASN A 31 15.92 -42.99 6.82
N LYS A 32 16.76 -43.82 6.21
CA LYS A 32 16.44 -44.69 5.08
C LYS A 32 15.31 -45.65 5.47
N SER A 33 14.21 -45.66 4.74
CA SER A 33 13.42 -46.88 4.45
C SER A 33 12.39 -46.60 3.37
N GLY A 34 12.29 -47.54 2.42
CA GLY A 34 11.52 -47.40 1.19
C GLY A 34 10.01 -47.24 1.40
N LYS A 35 9.51 -46.13 0.88
CA LYS A 35 8.27 -45.93 0.11
C LYS A 35 8.34 -44.49 -0.39
N ASN A 36 8.30 -44.30 -1.71
CA ASN A 36 8.48 -43.01 -2.39
C ASN A 36 7.25 -42.10 -2.20
N THR A 37 6.96 -41.70 -0.98
CA THR A 37 6.12 -40.54 -0.70
C THR A 37 6.96 -39.56 0.08
N PRO A 38 7.32 -38.39 -0.48
CA PRO A 38 8.05 -37.39 0.29
C PRO A 38 7.19 -36.99 1.48
N GLN A 39 7.71 -37.25 2.68
CA GLN A 39 7.09 -36.86 3.93
C GLN A 39 7.01 -35.32 4.02
N LYS A 40 6.00 -34.82 4.74
CA LYS A 40 5.84 -33.37 5.03
C LYS A 40 7.14 -32.81 5.59
N GLY A 41 7.73 -31.83 4.91
CA GLY A 41 9.03 -31.26 5.30
C GLY A 41 9.92 -30.92 4.13
N LEU A 42 11.20 -30.66 4.43
CA LEU A 42 12.25 -30.47 3.43
C LEU A 42 12.62 -31.83 2.82
N SER A 43 12.43 -31.99 1.52
CA SER A 43 12.78 -33.20 0.76
C SER A 43 13.50 -32.84 -0.54
N THR A 44 14.17 -33.79 -1.17
CA THR A 44 14.65 -33.64 -2.55
C THR A 44 13.69 -34.35 -3.49
N VAL A 45 13.34 -33.70 -4.60
CA VAL A 45 12.45 -34.25 -5.62
C VAL A 45 13.09 -34.10 -7.00
N PRO A 46 13.01 -35.14 -7.86
CA PRO A 46 13.42 -35.04 -9.25
C PRO A 46 12.73 -33.88 -9.97
N VAL A 47 13.51 -33.11 -10.73
CA VAL A 47 13.03 -31.90 -11.41
C VAL A 47 11.89 -32.19 -12.39
N GLU A 48 11.86 -33.40 -12.94
CA GLU A 48 10.83 -33.89 -13.87
C GLU A 48 9.46 -34.15 -13.23
N PHE A 49 9.41 -34.39 -11.92
CA PHE A 49 8.15 -34.58 -11.19
C PHE A 49 7.52 -33.26 -10.74
N LEU A 50 8.15 -32.11 -11.03
CA LEU A 50 7.61 -30.80 -10.70
C LEU A 50 6.88 -30.20 -11.90
N ILE A 51 5.62 -29.82 -11.71
CA ILE A 51 4.78 -29.15 -12.71
C ILE A 51 4.45 -27.72 -12.27
N PRO A 52 4.43 -26.74 -13.19
CA PRO A 52 4.02 -25.38 -12.86
C PRO A 52 2.54 -25.33 -12.51
N SER A 53 2.17 -24.50 -11.53
CA SER A 53 0.76 -24.26 -11.22
C SER A 53 0.09 -23.39 -12.28
N SER A 54 -1.10 -23.82 -12.72
CA SER A 54 -1.95 -23.04 -13.64
C SER A 54 -2.45 -21.72 -13.01
N LEU A 55 -2.43 -21.64 -11.67
CA LEU A 55 -2.91 -20.51 -10.89
C LEU A 55 -1.85 -19.40 -10.72
N GLN A 56 -0.64 -19.59 -11.26
CA GLN A 56 0.41 -18.57 -11.19
C GLN A 56 0.12 -17.40 -12.14
N PRO A 57 0.06 -16.15 -11.62
CA PRO A 57 -0.23 -14.98 -12.44
C PRO A 57 0.95 -14.58 -13.35
N ARG A 58 2.18 -15.03 -13.05
CA ARG A 58 3.36 -14.75 -13.90
C ARG A 58 3.74 -16.00 -14.68
N GLN A 59 3.41 -16.02 -15.97
CA GLN A 59 3.79 -17.11 -16.88
C GLN A 59 5.01 -16.79 -17.76
N ILE A 60 5.30 -15.49 -17.94
CA ILE A 60 6.39 -15.01 -18.80
C ILE A 60 7.58 -14.61 -17.92
N PHE A 61 8.73 -15.23 -18.20
CA PHE A 61 10.01 -14.93 -17.57
C PHE A 61 11.02 -14.56 -18.65
N GLY A 62 11.83 -13.52 -18.39
CA GLY A 62 12.90 -13.13 -19.30
C GLY A 62 13.99 -14.20 -19.34
N GLN A 63 14.39 -14.58 -20.55
CA GLN A 63 15.38 -15.63 -20.78
C GLN A 63 16.73 -15.32 -20.09
N GLU A 64 17.20 -14.08 -20.18
CA GLU A 64 18.45 -13.63 -19.54
C GLU A 64 18.42 -13.75 -18.01
N GLU A 65 17.28 -13.47 -17.37
CA GLU A 65 17.13 -13.60 -15.92
C GLU A 65 17.18 -15.06 -15.46
N ILE A 66 16.68 -15.99 -16.28
CA ILE A 66 16.75 -17.43 -16.00
C ILE A 66 18.18 -17.94 -16.17
N GLU A 67 18.88 -17.53 -17.23
CA GLU A 67 20.26 -17.93 -17.49
C GLU A 67 21.24 -17.45 -16.41
N SER A 68 21.08 -16.20 -15.96
CA SER A 68 21.85 -15.67 -14.83
C SER A 68 21.60 -16.46 -13.55
N LEU A 69 20.34 -16.81 -13.27
CA LEU A 69 19.99 -17.62 -12.11
C LEU A 69 20.53 -19.05 -12.23
N ALA A 70 20.48 -19.65 -13.42
CA ALA A 70 21.02 -20.97 -13.70
C ALA A 70 22.53 -21.02 -13.45
N ALA A 71 23.28 -19.99 -13.86
CA ALA A 71 24.72 -19.88 -13.57
C ALA A 71 25.00 -19.84 -12.06
N SER A 72 24.18 -19.13 -11.29
CA SER A 72 24.30 -19.11 -9.82
C SER A 72 23.93 -20.46 -9.19
N ILE A 73 22.86 -21.10 -9.67
CA ILE A 73 22.39 -22.41 -9.20
C ILE A 73 23.45 -23.49 -9.48
N LYS A 74 24.11 -23.46 -10.65
CA LYS A 74 25.18 -24.39 -10.99
C LYS A 74 26.39 -24.30 -10.04
N LYS A 75 26.66 -23.10 -9.51
CA LYS A 75 27.79 -22.85 -8.59
C LYS A 75 27.46 -23.19 -7.14
N ASN A 76 26.28 -22.78 -6.67
CA ASN A 76 25.94 -22.78 -5.24
C ASN A 76 24.78 -23.72 -4.87
N GLY A 77 24.18 -24.39 -5.86
CA GLY A 77 22.92 -25.10 -5.70
C GLY A 77 21.74 -24.16 -5.45
N ILE A 78 20.60 -24.76 -5.09
CA ILE A 78 19.41 -24.02 -4.70
C ILE A 78 19.43 -23.79 -3.19
N LEU A 79 19.70 -22.54 -2.77
CA LEU A 79 19.78 -22.17 -1.35
C LEU A 79 18.42 -22.08 -0.66
N GLN A 80 17.38 -21.71 -1.40
CA GLN A 80 16.02 -21.62 -0.89
C GLN A 80 15.17 -22.71 -1.54
N PRO A 81 14.57 -23.62 -0.76
CA PRO A 81 13.77 -24.71 -1.31
C PRO A 81 12.49 -24.21 -2.00
N ILE A 82 12.03 -24.99 -2.97
CA ILE A 82 10.83 -24.72 -3.77
C ILE A 82 9.61 -25.20 -2.99
N LEU A 83 8.56 -24.37 -2.88
CA LEU A 83 7.33 -24.77 -2.18
C LEU A 83 6.43 -25.51 -3.16
N VAL A 84 6.03 -26.72 -2.81
CA VAL A 84 5.21 -27.58 -3.67
C VAL A 84 4.08 -28.24 -2.87
N ARG A 85 3.01 -28.62 -3.56
CA ARG A 85 1.98 -29.54 -3.06
C ARG A 85 1.88 -30.76 -3.95
N SER A 86 1.26 -31.84 -3.46
CA SER A 86 0.88 -32.96 -4.31
C SER A 86 -0.07 -32.50 -5.41
N SER A 87 0.11 -33.01 -6.63
CA SER A 87 -0.76 -32.68 -7.75
C SER A 87 -2.15 -33.30 -7.58
N ASN A 88 -3.19 -32.55 -7.91
CA ASN A 88 -4.57 -33.07 -7.93
C ASN A 88 -4.81 -34.05 -9.09
N THR A 89 -3.92 -34.10 -10.08
CA THR A 89 -4.10 -34.89 -11.31
C THR A 89 -3.35 -36.22 -11.27
N SER A 90 -2.29 -36.33 -10.47
CA SER A 90 -1.47 -37.54 -10.36
C SER A 90 -0.68 -37.53 -9.07
N ASP A 91 -0.67 -38.65 -8.35
CA ASP A 91 0.03 -38.81 -7.08
C ASP A 91 1.57 -38.79 -7.21
N GLU A 92 2.11 -38.89 -8.43
CA GLU A 92 3.55 -38.85 -8.69
C GLU A 92 4.11 -37.43 -8.90
N PHE A 93 3.26 -36.49 -9.30
CA PHE A 93 3.69 -35.13 -9.63
C PHE A 93 3.41 -34.16 -8.48
N PHE A 94 4.25 -33.13 -8.38
CA PHE A 94 4.08 -32.03 -7.45
C PHE A 94 3.87 -30.72 -8.18
N GLU A 95 2.88 -29.96 -7.74
CA GLU A 95 2.58 -28.64 -8.28
C GLU A 95 3.38 -27.56 -7.56
N ILE A 96 4.05 -26.71 -8.33
CA ILE A 96 4.87 -25.61 -7.80
C ILE A 96 3.97 -24.46 -7.34
N ILE A 97 3.99 -24.19 -6.04
CA ILE A 97 3.28 -23.07 -5.41
C ILE A 97 4.15 -21.82 -5.39
N ALA A 98 5.45 -21.96 -5.11
CA ALA A 98 6.37 -20.83 -5.11
C ALA A 98 7.79 -21.25 -5.49
N GLY A 99 8.43 -20.43 -6.32
CA GLY A 99 9.82 -20.68 -6.76
C GLY A 99 9.96 -21.20 -8.19
N GLU A 100 9.00 -20.97 -9.07
CA GLU A 100 9.06 -21.40 -10.48
C GLU A 100 10.35 -20.99 -11.20
N ARG A 101 10.85 -19.77 -10.94
CA ARG A 101 12.15 -19.31 -11.49
C ARG A 101 13.31 -20.22 -11.09
N ARG A 102 13.31 -20.71 -9.85
CA ARG A 102 14.36 -21.61 -9.33
C ARG A 102 14.26 -22.97 -9.99
N TRP A 103 13.05 -23.50 -10.20
CA TRP A 103 12.83 -24.73 -10.97
C TRP A 103 13.31 -24.60 -12.41
N ARG A 104 12.89 -23.56 -13.14
CA ARG A 104 13.35 -23.32 -14.52
C ARG A 104 14.87 -23.13 -14.59
N GLY A 105 15.44 -22.37 -13.67
CA GLY A 105 16.90 -22.20 -13.56
C GLY A 105 17.62 -23.52 -13.25
N ALA A 106 17.02 -24.42 -12.47
CA ALA A 106 17.56 -25.74 -12.17
C ALA A 106 17.55 -26.67 -13.41
N GLN A 107 16.48 -26.61 -14.21
CA GLN A 107 16.41 -27.30 -15.50
C GLN A 107 17.52 -26.83 -16.43
N VAL A 108 17.70 -25.51 -16.57
CA VAL A 108 18.78 -24.93 -17.41
C VAL A 108 20.17 -25.26 -16.85
N ALA A 109 20.32 -25.31 -15.53
CA ALA A 109 21.57 -25.70 -14.87
C ALA A 109 21.90 -27.21 -14.99
N GLY A 110 20.94 -28.03 -15.42
CA GLY A 110 21.10 -29.48 -15.55
C GLY A 110 21.06 -30.24 -14.23
N LEU A 111 20.35 -29.72 -13.21
CA LEU A 111 20.15 -30.43 -11.95
C LEU A 111 19.12 -31.55 -12.11
N HIS A 112 19.43 -32.75 -11.59
CA HIS A 112 18.51 -33.88 -11.58
C HIS A 112 17.48 -33.79 -10.45
N GLU A 113 17.89 -33.28 -9.28
CA GLU A 113 17.05 -33.14 -8.10
C GLU A 113 17.13 -31.73 -7.54
N VAL A 114 16.04 -31.28 -6.91
CA VAL A 114 15.96 -29.97 -6.27
C VAL A 114 15.38 -30.08 -4.86
N PRO A 115 15.83 -29.24 -3.92
CA PRO A 115 15.25 -29.17 -2.59
C PRO A 115 13.87 -28.53 -2.67
N VAL A 116 12.88 -29.24 -2.16
CA VAL A 116 11.49 -28.81 -2.08
C VAL A 116 10.97 -28.87 -0.65
N ILE A 117 9.93 -28.10 -0.37
CA ILE A 117 9.12 -28.25 0.83
C ILE A 117 7.76 -28.72 0.36
N VAL A 118 7.40 -29.95 0.71
CA VAL A 118 6.08 -30.51 0.40
C VAL A 118 5.12 -30.14 1.52
N ARG A 119 4.05 -29.45 1.16
CA ARG A 119 2.94 -29.13 2.07
C ARG A 119 1.61 -29.27 1.36
N ASP A 120 0.63 -29.74 2.10
CA ASP A 120 -0.74 -29.81 1.62
C ASP A 120 -1.32 -28.40 1.61
N PHE A 121 -1.77 -27.96 0.44
CA PHE A 121 -2.46 -26.68 0.26
C PHE A 121 -3.67 -26.89 -0.65
N SER A 122 -4.81 -26.36 -0.24
CA SER A 122 -5.98 -26.21 -1.09
C SER A 122 -5.72 -25.20 -2.23
N ASP A 123 -6.53 -25.24 -3.29
CA ASP A 123 -6.40 -24.29 -4.42
C ASP A 123 -6.53 -22.84 -3.96
N GLU A 124 -7.38 -22.58 -2.96
CA GLU A 124 -7.54 -21.28 -2.32
C GLU A 124 -6.23 -20.85 -1.63
N GLU A 125 -5.63 -21.68 -0.79
CA GLU A 125 -4.39 -21.35 -0.11
C GLU A 125 -3.20 -21.16 -1.08
N VAL A 126 -3.16 -21.93 -2.18
CA VAL A 126 -2.15 -21.74 -3.24
C VAL A 126 -2.28 -20.37 -3.87
N LEU A 127 -3.49 -19.96 -4.24
CA LEU A 127 -3.75 -18.65 -4.83
C LEU A 127 -3.40 -17.52 -3.84
N GLN A 128 -3.71 -17.72 -2.55
CA GLN A 128 -3.39 -16.79 -1.48
C GLN A 128 -1.87 -16.59 -1.33
N VAL A 129 -1.11 -17.68 -1.25
CA VAL A 129 0.36 -17.65 -1.13
C VAL A 129 1.00 -16.99 -2.36
N ALA A 130 0.53 -17.33 -3.56
CA ALA A 130 1.01 -16.73 -4.80
C ALA A 130 0.74 -15.21 -4.84
N LEU A 131 -0.43 -14.77 -4.36
CA LEU A 131 -0.79 -13.36 -4.29
C LEU A 131 0.07 -12.60 -3.28
N ILE A 132 0.34 -13.18 -2.11
CA ILE A 132 1.21 -12.58 -1.08
C ILE A 132 2.64 -12.42 -1.58
N GLU A 133 3.20 -13.44 -2.22
CA GLU A 133 4.55 -13.39 -2.82
C GLU A 133 4.64 -12.27 -3.85
N ASN A 134 3.63 -12.17 -4.72
CA ASN A 134 3.59 -11.14 -5.75
C ASN A 134 3.51 -9.73 -5.15
N ILE A 135 2.76 -9.54 -4.06
CA ILE A 135 2.67 -8.24 -3.36
C ILE A 135 4.00 -7.87 -2.66
N GLN A 136 4.75 -8.85 -2.15
CA GLN A 136 6.02 -8.60 -1.45
C GLN A 136 7.18 -8.17 -2.37
N ARG A 137 6.93 -8.01 -3.67
CA ARG A 137 7.95 -7.59 -4.65
C ARG A 137 8.30 -6.12 -4.50
N ALA A 138 9.60 -5.82 -4.50
CA ALA A 138 10.13 -4.48 -4.22
C ALA A 138 9.73 -3.38 -5.24
N ASN A 139 9.26 -3.74 -6.44
CA ASN A 139 9.00 -2.81 -7.54
C ASN A 139 7.51 -2.63 -7.86
N LEU A 140 6.60 -3.08 -6.99
CA LEU A 140 5.17 -2.92 -7.21
C LEU A 140 4.76 -1.44 -7.20
N ASN A 141 3.81 -1.11 -8.05
CA ASN A 141 3.17 0.20 -8.04
C ASN A 141 2.13 0.28 -6.89
N PRO A 142 1.99 1.43 -6.20
CA PRO A 142 0.97 1.61 -5.15
C PRO A 142 -0.45 1.18 -5.54
N ILE A 143 -0.84 1.32 -6.81
CA ILE A 143 -2.16 0.86 -7.29
C ILE A 143 -2.23 -0.66 -7.40
N GLU A 144 -1.19 -1.31 -7.91
CA GLU A 144 -1.10 -2.77 -7.96
C GLU A 144 -1.10 -3.37 -6.56
N GLU A 145 -0.40 -2.71 -5.62
CA GLU A 145 -0.35 -3.13 -4.22
C GLU A 145 -1.74 -3.05 -3.58
N ALA A 146 -2.47 -1.95 -3.83
CA ALA A 146 -3.83 -1.77 -3.35
C ALA A 146 -4.80 -2.81 -3.94
N LEU A 147 -4.67 -3.13 -5.23
CA LEU A 147 -5.47 -4.18 -5.88
C LEU A 147 -5.18 -5.55 -5.26
N GLY A 148 -3.92 -5.86 -4.98
CA GLY A 148 -3.50 -7.07 -4.28
C GLY A 148 -4.11 -7.18 -2.87
N TYR A 149 -4.03 -6.10 -2.07
CA TYR A 149 -4.66 -6.06 -0.76
C TYR A 149 -6.17 -6.22 -0.82
N ARG A 150 -6.85 -5.55 -1.76
CA ARG A 150 -8.30 -5.68 -1.94
C ARG A 150 -8.69 -7.11 -2.28
N ARG A 151 -7.90 -7.77 -3.13
CA ARG A 151 -8.11 -9.17 -3.50
C ARG A 151 -7.94 -10.09 -2.28
N LEU A 152 -6.90 -9.88 -1.47
CA LEU A 152 -6.70 -10.63 -0.22
C LEU A 152 -7.87 -10.48 0.77
N ILE A 153 -8.43 -9.27 0.88
CA ILE A 153 -9.57 -9.00 1.77
C ILE A 153 -10.86 -9.62 1.23
N ASN A 154 -11.14 -9.50 -0.06
CA ASN A 154 -12.42 -9.91 -0.64
C ASN A 154 -12.50 -11.41 -0.90
N GLU A 155 -11.45 -12.00 -1.48
CA GLU A 155 -11.43 -13.43 -1.87
C GLU A 155 -11.15 -14.32 -0.66
N PHE A 156 -10.22 -13.93 0.22
CA PHE A 156 -9.77 -14.75 1.35
C PHE A 156 -10.26 -14.25 2.71
N LYS A 157 -11.19 -13.29 2.72
CA LYS A 157 -11.84 -12.74 3.92
C LYS A 157 -10.88 -12.22 4.99
N HIS A 158 -9.67 -11.80 4.60
CA HIS A 158 -8.74 -11.20 5.55
C HIS A 158 -9.27 -9.87 6.11
N THR A 159 -9.09 -9.67 7.40
CA THR A 159 -9.19 -8.34 7.99
C THR A 159 -7.91 -7.54 7.66
N GLN A 160 -7.98 -6.21 7.71
CA GLN A 160 -6.78 -5.37 7.56
C GLN A 160 -5.72 -5.67 8.63
N ASP A 161 -6.14 -6.19 9.79
CA ASP A 161 -5.26 -6.53 10.91
C ASP A 161 -4.50 -7.82 10.61
N SER A 162 -5.21 -8.90 10.26
CA SER A 162 -4.61 -10.17 9.82
C SER A 162 -3.68 -9.95 8.61
N LEU A 163 -4.11 -9.14 7.64
CA LEU A 163 -3.28 -8.83 6.48
C LEU A 163 -1.98 -8.12 6.89
N SER A 164 -2.01 -7.26 7.92
CA SER A 164 -0.84 -6.52 8.41
C SER A 164 0.29 -7.44 8.89
N ASP A 165 -0.07 -8.52 9.58
CA ASP A 165 0.88 -9.54 10.05
C ASP A 165 1.46 -10.34 8.88
N VAL A 166 0.61 -10.71 7.92
CA VAL A 166 0.99 -11.54 6.77
C VAL A 166 1.96 -10.83 5.83
N VAL A 167 1.71 -9.57 5.47
CA VAL A 167 2.62 -8.79 4.62
C VAL A 167 3.71 -8.04 5.39
N GLY A 168 3.67 -8.04 6.73
CA GLY A 168 4.68 -7.38 7.56
C GLY A 168 4.66 -5.85 7.43
N LYS A 169 3.48 -5.26 7.26
CA LYS A 169 3.26 -3.81 7.13
C LYS A 169 2.29 -3.34 8.20
N SER A 170 2.32 -2.07 8.58
CA SER A 170 1.35 -1.57 9.57
C SER A 170 -0.07 -1.56 9.01
N ARG A 171 -1.06 -1.81 9.87
CA ARG A 171 -2.48 -1.67 9.52
C ARG A 171 -2.80 -0.31 8.88
N SER A 172 -2.19 0.77 9.39
CA SER A 172 -2.36 2.12 8.81
C SER A 172 -1.79 2.23 7.40
N HIS A 173 -0.70 1.53 7.08
CA HIS A 173 -0.16 1.51 5.72
C HIS A 173 -1.14 0.82 4.76
N ILE A 174 -1.66 -0.36 5.13
CA ILE A 174 -2.64 -1.09 4.32
C ILE A 174 -3.90 -0.24 4.08
N ALA A 175 -4.44 0.38 5.13
CA ALA A 175 -5.59 1.26 5.01
C ALA A 175 -5.33 2.45 4.07
N ASN A 176 -4.15 3.07 4.16
CA ASN A 176 -3.77 4.19 3.28
C ASN A 176 -3.65 3.76 1.82
N ILE A 177 -3.05 2.61 1.55
CA ILE A 177 -2.89 2.06 0.19
C ILE A 177 -4.27 1.71 -0.40
N LEU A 178 -5.14 1.03 0.36
CA LEU A 178 -6.49 0.69 -0.10
C LEU A 178 -7.33 1.92 -0.46
N ARG A 179 -7.17 3.02 0.28
CA ARG A 179 -7.89 4.27 -0.02
C ARG A 179 -7.47 4.91 -1.36
N LEU A 180 -6.31 4.55 -1.93
CA LEU A 180 -5.93 5.04 -3.25
C LEU A 180 -6.89 4.53 -4.34
N LEU A 181 -7.53 3.38 -4.13
CA LEU A 181 -8.53 2.83 -5.06
C LEU A 181 -9.83 3.64 -5.10
N SER A 182 -10.07 4.52 -4.13
CA SER A 182 -11.25 5.41 -4.15
C SER A 182 -11.03 6.66 -4.99
N LEU A 183 -9.83 6.89 -5.53
CA LEU A 183 -9.54 8.02 -6.39
C LEU A 183 -10.07 7.78 -7.81
N PRO A 184 -10.44 8.82 -8.57
CA PRO A 184 -10.74 8.73 -10.00
C PRO A 184 -9.64 8.01 -10.79
N GLU A 185 -10.04 7.29 -11.85
CA GLU A 185 -9.11 6.50 -12.67
C GLU A 185 -8.00 7.35 -13.30
N SER A 186 -8.29 8.59 -13.68
CA SER A 186 -7.31 9.58 -14.15
C SER A 186 -6.16 9.76 -13.15
N ILE A 187 -6.46 9.90 -11.86
CA ILE A 187 -5.49 10.09 -10.78
C ILE A 187 -4.74 8.78 -10.50
N GLN A 188 -5.43 7.64 -10.57
CA GLN A 188 -4.78 6.32 -10.47
C GLN A 188 -3.78 6.12 -11.60
N ASN A 189 -4.08 6.55 -12.82
CA ASN A 189 -3.15 6.46 -13.95
C ASN A 189 -1.92 7.35 -13.76
N ASN A 190 -2.07 8.58 -13.24
CA ASN A 190 -0.94 9.44 -12.87
C ASN A 190 -0.04 8.80 -11.80
N LEU A 191 -0.62 8.07 -10.84
CA LEU A 191 0.15 7.27 -9.87
C LEU A 191 0.92 6.14 -10.56
N LYS A 192 0.29 5.45 -11.53
CA LYS A 192 0.94 4.37 -12.27
C LYS A 192 2.12 4.86 -13.10
N MET A 193 1.98 6.01 -13.73
CA MET A 193 3.04 6.67 -14.50
C MET A 193 4.11 7.34 -13.61
N ARG A 194 3.89 7.38 -12.29
CA ARG A 194 4.74 8.03 -11.28
C ARG A 194 4.83 9.56 -11.43
N ASP A 195 3.87 10.19 -12.11
CA ASP A 195 3.75 11.65 -12.20
C ASP A 195 3.45 12.29 -10.84
N ILE A 196 2.76 11.53 -9.97
CA ILE A 196 2.50 11.91 -8.58
C ILE A 196 2.86 10.76 -7.64
N SER A 197 3.34 11.09 -6.44
CA SER A 197 3.61 10.13 -5.38
C SER A 197 2.33 9.69 -4.65
N ALA A 198 2.39 8.53 -3.97
CA ALA A 198 1.33 8.09 -3.06
C ALA A 198 1.01 9.12 -1.95
N GLY A 199 2.01 9.92 -1.56
CA GLY A 199 1.85 11.02 -0.63
C GLY A 199 0.91 12.10 -1.16
N HIS A 200 1.11 12.55 -2.41
CA HIS A 200 0.20 13.50 -3.08
C HIS A 200 -1.20 12.91 -3.20
N ALA A 201 -1.31 11.69 -3.73
CA ALA A 201 -2.59 11.02 -3.91
C ALA A 201 -3.43 10.89 -2.63
N ARG A 202 -2.77 10.61 -1.49
CA ARG A 202 -3.45 10.51 -0.20
C ARG A 202 -4.15 11.81 0.20
N THR A 203 -3.58 12.96 -0.15
CA THR A 203 -4.18 14.27 0.17
C THR A 203 -5.46 14.54 -0.64
N LEU A 204 -5.57 13.92 -1.81
CA LEU A 204 -6.66 14.12 -2.77
C LEU A 204 -7.89 13.25 -2.46
N ILE A 205 -7.78 12.30 -1.53
CA ILE A 205 -8.90 11.41 -1.17
C ILE A 205 -10.05 12.24 -0.57
N GLY A 206 -11.24 12.12 -1.18
CA GLY A 206 -12.44 12.82 -0.75
C GLY A 206 -12.40 14.33 -1.01
N VAL A 207 -11.58 14.79 -1.96
CA VAL A 207 -11.55 16.18 -2.43
C VAL A 207 -12.42 16.32 -3.68
N PRO A 208 -13.38 17.25 -3.73
CA PRO A 208 -14.10 17.57 -4.96
C PRO A 208 -13.15 18.19 -5.98
N ASN A 209 -13.32 17.87 -7.27
CA ASN A 209 -12.46 18.32 -8.37
C ASN A 209 -10.96 17.98 -8.18
N ALA A 210 -10.67 16.79 -7.62
CA ALA A 210 -9.30 16.33 -7.40
C ALA A 210 -8.44 16.30 -8.68
N GLU A 211 -9.05 16.13 -9.87
CA GLU A 211 -8.34 16.08 -11.15
C GLU A 211 -7.66 17.42 -11.50
N ASP A 212 -8.33 18.55 -11.25
CA ASP A 212 -7.76 19.88 -11.54
C ASP A 212 -6.60 20.20 -10.60
N ILE A 213 -6.73 19.78 -9.34
CA ILE A 213 -5.65 19.88 -8.37
C ILE A 213 -4.43 19.05 -8.82
N VAL A 214 -4.64 17.84 -9.37
CA VAL A 214 -3.54 17.02 -9.90
C VAL A 214 -2.82 17.70 -11.05
N LYS A 215 -3.54 18.32 -11.98
CA LYS A 215 -2.93 19.11 -13.07
C LYS A 215 -2.06 20.23 -12.50
N GLU A 216 -2.53 20.92 -11.47
CA GLU A 216 -1.76 21.98 -10.81
C GLU A 216 -0.52 21.44 -10.08
N ILE A 217 -0.62 20.29 -9.40
CA ILE A 217 0.52 19.61 -8.74
C ILE A 217 1.60 19.28 -9.78
N ILE A 218 1.21 18.70 -10.92
CA ILE A 218 2.14 18.28 -11.97
C ILE A 218 2.80 19.51 -12.62
N ASN A 219 2.00 20.53 -13.00
CA ASN A 219 2.51 21.73 -13.65
C ASN A 219 3.46 22.55 -12.76
N LYS A 220 3.13 22.68 -11.46
CA LYS A 220 3.93 23.46 -10.50
C LYS A 220 4.95 22.61 -9.75
N LYS A 221 5.06 21.30 -10.04
CA LYS A 221 5.91 20.32 -9.36
C LYS A 221 5.87 20.46 -7.84
N LEU A 222 4.66 20.53 -7.29
CA LEU A 222 4.45 20.75 -5.86
C LEU A 222 4.95 19.57 -5.05
N ASN A 223 5.45 19.85 -3.84
CA ASN A 223 5.75 18.81 -2.86
C ASN A 223 4.48 18.41 -2.06
N VAL A 224 4.59 17.33 -1.30
CA VAL A 224 3.44 16.77 -0.53
C VAL A 224 2.87 17.80 0.45
N ARG A 225 3.72 18.56 1.12
CA ARG A 225 3.31 19.58 2.10
C ARG A 225 2.60 20.76 1.43
N GLN A 226 3.11 21.22 0.28
CA GLN A 226 2.47 22.26 -0.52
C GLN A 226 1.12 21.79 -1.05
N THR A 227 1.03 20.53 -1.44
CA THR A 227 -0.22 19.89 -1.88
C THR A 227 -1.24 19.84 -0.74
N GLU A 228 -0.84 19.46 0.47
CA GLU A 228 -1.72 19.49 1.65
C GLU A 228 -2.27 20.89 1.93
N ILE A 229 -1.43 21.93 1.80
CA ILE A 229 -1.83 23.33 1.96
C ILE A 229 -2.83 23.74 0.87
N LEU A 230 -2.57 23.38 -0.39
CA LEU A 230 -3.43 23.67 -1.53
C LEU A 230 -4.80 23.00 -1.35
N VAL A 231 -4.83 21.70 -1.03
CA VAL A 231 -6.07 20.97 -0.78
C VAL A 231 -6.85 21.59 0.39
N LYS A 232 -6.16 22.02 1.45
CA LYS A 232 -6.81 22.70 2.59
C LYS A 232 -7.45 24.03 2.17
N LYS A 233 -6.79 24.81 1.30
CA LYS A 233 -7.37 26.04 0.71
C LYS A 233 -8.60 25.72 -0.14
N PHE A 234 -8.54 24.71 -1.01
CA PHE A 234 -9.70 24.30 -1.80
C PHE A 234 -10.86 23.79 -0.95
N LYS A 235 -10.61 22.97 0.08
CA LYS A 235 -11.67 22.51 1.01
C LYS A 235 -12.28 23.65 1.82
N SER A 236 -11.54 24.70 2.15
CA SER A 236 -12.10 25.88 2.82
C SER A 236 -12.90 26.78 1.86
N HIS A 237 -12.59 26.77 0.57
CA HIS A 237 -13.39 27.48 -0.44
C HIS A 237 -14.65 26.69 -0.88
N VAL A 238 -14.60 25.35 -0.89
CA VAL A 238 -15.74 24.48 -1.26
C VAL A 238 -16.59 24.08 -0.05
N GLY A 239 -15.99 24.03 1.15
CA GLY A 239 -16.63 23.81 2.44
C GLY A 239 -16.86 25.10 3.24
N GLY A 240 -16.73 26.26 2.59
CA GLY A 240 -17.48 27.42 3.01
C GLY A 240 -18.94 27.02 2.90
N LYS A 241 -19.57 26.65 4.03
CA LYS A 241 -20.95 27.04 4.24
C LYS A 241 -21.01 28.47 3.72
N LYS A 242 -21.76 28.70 2.63
CA LYS A 242 -22.55 29.92 2.59
C LYS A 242 -23.17 29.94 3.99
N ILE A 243 -22.66 30.81 4.85
CA ILE A 243 -23.47 31.29 5.95
C ILE A 243 -24.74 31.67 5.22
N ASP A 244 -25.81 30.96 5.53
CA ASP A 244 -27.09 31.25 4.95
C ASP A 244 -27.37 32.70 5.39
N ILE A 245 -27.17 33.64 4.47
CA ILE A 245 -27.46 35.06 4.67
C ILE A 245 -28.99 35.25 4.81
N SER A 246 -29.76 34.15 4.80
CA SER A 246 -31.21 34.19 4.92
C SER A 246 -31.74 34.80 6.21
N GLN A 247 -30.96 35.06 7.26
CA GLN A 247 -31.38 35.93 8.36
C GLN A 247 -30.19 36.64 9.04
N LYS A 248 -29.54 37.60 8.35
CA LYS A 248 -28.96 38.72 9.12
C LYS A 248 -30.15 39.56 9.59
N ASP A 249 -30.38 39.63 10.90
CA ASP A 249 -31.37 40.54 11.50
C ASP A 249 -31.14 41.95 10.94
N SER A 250 -32.21 42.66 10.56
CA SER A 250 -32.15 44.04 10.05
C SER A 250 -31.33 44.95 10.97
N ASP A 251 -31.38 44.67 12.26
CA ASP A 251 -30.70 45.41 13.31
C ASP A 251 -29.19 45.21 13.26
N THR A 252 -28.72 44.01 12.90
CA THR A 252 -27.27 43.72 12.75
C THR A 252 -26.70 44.42 11.51
N LEU A 253 -27.46 44.47 10.41
CA LEU A 253 -27.06 45.21 9.20
C LEU A 253 -27.04 46.73 9.44
N ALA A 254 -27.99 47.27 10.21
CA ALA A 254 -28.01 48.68 10.58
C ALA A 254 -26.81 49.04 11.47
N LEU A 255 -26.43 48.16 12.41
CA LEU A 255 -25.24 48.33 13.24
C LEU A 255 -23.93 48.25 12.44
N GLU A 256 -23.82 47.29 11.52
CA GLU A 256 -22.67 47.19 10.61
C GLU A 256 -22.50 48.49 9.80
N LYS A 257 -23.60 49.01 9.24
CA LYS A 257 -23.56 50.24 8.45
C LYS A 257 -23.20 51.47 9.30
N SER A 258 -23.80 51.62 10.48
CA SER A 258 -23.51 52.73 11.38
C SER A 258 -22.05 52.74 11.85
N LEU A 259 -21.49 51.57 12.19
CA LEU A 259 -20.07 51.44 12.55
C LEU A 259 -19.15 51.67 11.36
N SER A 260 -19.55 51.24 10.16
CA SER A 260 -18.79 51.49 8.94
C SER A 260 -18.75 52.98 8.60
N ASP A 261 -19.89 53.69 8.71
CA ASP A 261 -19.98 55.13 8.49
C ASP A 261 -19.17 55.93 9.54
N ALA A 262 -19.15 55.48 10.80
CA ALA A 262 -18.41 56.14 11.88
C ALA A 262 -16.89 55.91 11.83
N LEU A 263 -16.45 54.73 11.35
CA LEU A 263 -15.04 54.35 11.28
C LEU A 263 -14.42 54.58 9.89
N GLY A 264 -15.24 54.74 8.85
CA GLY A 264 -14.76 54.82 7.46
C GLY A 264 -14.14 53.52 6.95
N LEU A 265 -14.42 52.40 7.62
CA LEU A 265 -13.81 51.08 7.37
C LEU A 265 -14.86 49.99 7.20
N ASN A 266 -14.48 48.88 6.57
CA ASN A 266 -15.37 47.74 6.40
C ASN A 266 -15.48 46.96 7.72
N VAL A 267 -16.68 46.99 8.32
CA VAL A 267 -17.00 46.34 9.60
C VAL A 267 -17.96 45.18 9.38
N LEU A 268 -17.64 44.03 9.96
CA LEU A 268 -18.47 42.83 9.94
C LEU A 268 -18.78 42.37 11.37
N ILE A 269 -20.06 42.15 11.65
CA ILE A 269 -20.55 41.66 12.93
C ILE A 269 -21.10 40.24 12.73
N GLY A 270 -20.44 39.27 13.36
CA GLY A 270 -20.95 37.90 13.45
C GLY A 270 -21.49 37.63 14.84
N PHE A 271 -22.81 37.48 15.00
CA PHE A 271 -23.43 37.16 16.28
C PHE A 271 -24.08 35.77 16.25
N ASN A 272 -23.72 34.90 17.19
CA ASN A 272 -24.15 33.50 17.23
C ASN A 272 -25.05 33.19 18.44
N GLY A 273 -25.82 34.17 18.95
CA GLY A 273 -26.81 34.00 20.01
C GLY A 273 -26.27 33.88 21.45
N LYS A 274 -25.01 33.47 21.64
CA LYS A 274 -24.34 33.41 22.96
C LYS A 274 -23.11 34.32 23.08
N GLY A 275 -22.66 34.89 21.97
CA GLY A 275 -21.48 35.72 21.87
C GLY A 275 -21.30 36.21 20.43
N GLY A 276 -20.55 37.29 20.26
CA GLY A 276 -20.33 37.94 18.98
C GLY A 276 -18.85 38.14 18.66
N LYS A 277 -18.54 38.24 17.38
CA LYS A 277 -17.23 38.64 16.86
C LYS A 277 -17.40 39.89 15.99
N LEU A 278 -16.68 40.94 16.33
CA LEU A 278 -16.50 42.13 15.49
C LEU A 278 -15.20 41.95 14.68
N THR A 279 -15.29 42.11 13.36
CA THR A 279 -14.12 42.09 12.47
C THR A 279 -14.06 43.42 11.73
N ILE A 280 -12.97 44.16 11.90
CA ILE A 280 -12.71 45.43 11.22
C ILE A 280 -11.54 45.19 10.26
N ASN A 281 -11.75 45.43 8.97
CA ASN A 281 -10.70 45.33 7.97
C ASN A 281 -10.05 46.71 7.79
N TYR A 282 -8.72 46.76 7.93
CA TYR A 282 -7.89 47.94 7.70
C TYR A 282 -6.85 47.64 6.61
N GLU A 283 -6.43 48.67 5.89
CA GLU A 283 -5.48 48.58 4.78
C GLU A 283 -4.09 49.11 5.13
N SER A 284 -3.97 49.94 6.18
CA SER A 284 -2.69 50.49 6.65
C SER A 284 -2.54 50.37 8.17
N LEU A 285 -1.29 50.40 8.65
CA LEU A 285 -0.98 50.41 10.09
C LEU A 285 -1.52 51.66 10.78
N ASP A 286 -1.55 52.80 10.10
CA ASP A 286 -2.12 54.04 10.63
C ASP A 286 -3.63 53.91 10.91
N GLN A 287 -4.37 53.15 10.09
CA GLN A 287 -5.79 52.85 10.33
C GLN A 287 -5.98 51.94 11.53
N LEU A 288 -5.07 50.99 11.77
CA LEU A 288 -5.09 50.15 12.96
C LEU A 288 -4.89 51.00 14.23
N ASP A 289 -3.96 51.96 14.20
CA ASP A 289 -3.71 52.87 15.31
C ASP A 289 -4.92 53.80 15.59
N ASP A 290 -5.60 54.32 14.56
CA ASP A 290 -6.83 55.10 14.74
C ASP A 290 -7.94 54.26 15.40
N ILE A 291 -8.13 53.00 14.97
CA ILE A 291 -9.11 52.09 15.59
C ILE A 291 -8.79 51.86 17.07
N ILE A 292 -7.54 51.56 17.40
CA ILE A 292 -7.11 51.30 18.78
C ILE A 292 -7.37 52.56 19.63
N SER A 293 -6.98 53.73 19.13
CA SER A 293 -7.15 55.00 19.85
C SER A 293 -8.61 55.29 20.21
N ARG A 294 -9.55 54.97 19.32
CA ARG A 294 -10.99 55.18 19.51
C ARG A 294 -11.64 54.16 20.43
N LEU A 295 -11.09 52.94 20.52
CA LEU A 295 -11.60 51.89 21.42
C LEU A 295 -11.08 52.02 22.86
N THR A 296 -9.93 52.65 23.05
CA THR A 296 -9.31 52.84 24.38
C THR A 296 -9.68 54.16 25.06
N ARG A 297 -10.51 54.99 24.44
CA ARG A 297 -10.92 56.31 24.95
C ARG A 297 -12.27 56.25 25.64
#